data_AF-A0A7C2T6U0-F1
#
_entry.id   AF-A0A7C2T6U0-F1
#
_cell.length_a   1.000
_cell.length_b   1.000
_cell.length_c   1.000
_cell.angle_alpha   90.00
_cell.angle_beta   90.00
_cell.angle_gamma   90.00
#
_symmetry.space_group_name_H-M   'P 1'
#
loop_
_entity.id
_entity.type
_entity.pdbx_description
1 polymer ?
#
loop_
_entity_poly.entity_id
_entity_poly.type
_entity_poly.pdbx_seq_one_letter_code
_entity_poly.pdbx_strand_id
1 'polypeptide(L)' 'MCKAPSFAAYRPFCSKRCADIDLHRWLTGGYRVPAVESEDDRDRDRDGLDEAPNAQK' A
#
# COMPACT_ATOMS: atom_id res chain seq x y z
N MET A 1 12.66 8.64 10.16
CA MET A 1 11.93 8.63 11.45
C MET A 1 12.85 9.14 12.55
N CYS A 2 12.31 9.77 13.58
CA CYS A 2 13.07 10.28 14.73
C CYS A 2 13.93 9.13 15.34
N LYS A 3 15.22 9.37 15.66
CA LYS A 3 16.14 8.34 16.19
C LYS A 3 16.19 8.28 17.73
N ALA A 4 15.33 9.04 18.40
CA ALA A 4 15.25 9.08 19.85
C ALA A 4 14.63 7.78 20.41
N PRO A 5 14.95 7.40 21.66
CA PRO A 5 14.33 6.25 22.31
C PRO A 5 12.81 6.43 22.42
N SER A 6 12.08 5.32 22.31
CA SER A 6 10.62 5.34 22.47
C SER A 6 10.22 5.75 23.89
N PHE A 7 9.17 6.56 24.02
CA PHE A 7 8.58 6.90 25.31
C PHE A 7 7.41 5.97 25.60
N ALA A 8 7.22 5.54 26.84
CA ALA A 8 6.22 4.52 27.20
C ALA A 8 4.81 4.82 26.67
N ALA A 9 4.36 6.07 26.77
CA ALA A 9 3.03 6.50 26.29
C ALA A 9 2.91 6.58 24.76
N TYR A 10 4.02 6.60 24.03
CA TYR A 10 4.05 6.77 22.58
C TYR A 10 4.64 5.59 21.83
N ARG A 11 4.92 4.46 22.50
CA ARG A 11 5.50 3.28 21.86
C ARG A 11 4.65 2.84 20.66
N PRO A 12 5.28 2.50 19.52
CA PRO A 12 6.73 2.32 19.29
C PRO A 12 7.52 3.61 19.03
N PHE A 13 6.90 4.78 19.10
CA PHE A 13 7.48 6.08 18.74
C PHE A 13 8.05 6.84 19.95
N CYS A 14 8.86 7.86 19.66
CA CYS A 14 9.40 8.75 20.70
C CYS A 14 8.45 9.89 21.10
N SER A 15 7.41 10.18 20.31
CA SER A 15 6.42 11.22 20.60
C SER A 15 5.15 11.08 19.74
N LYS A 16 4.08 11.79 20.13
CA LYS A 16 2.88 11.95 19.29
C LYS A 16 3.20 12.46 17.89
N ARG A 17 4.09 13.46 17.76
CA ARG A 17 4.46 14.04 16.46
C ARG A 17 5.04 12.98 15.52
N CYS A 18 5.91 12.10 16.01
CA CYS A 18 6.50 11.07 15.16
C CYS A 18 5.42 10.02 14.79
N ALA A 19 4.49 9.67 15.69
CA ALA A 19 3.34 8.81 15.36
C ALA A 19 2.46 9.41 14.24
N ASP A 20 2.15 10.71 14.32
CA ASP A 20 1.33 11.40 13.31
C ASP A 20 2.03 11.45 11.93
N ILE A 21 3.36 11.60 11.90
CA ILE A 21 4.16 11.55 10.66
C ILE A 21 4.10 10.15 10.02
N ASP A 22 4.20 9.10 10.84
CA ASP A 22 4.11 7.73 10.35
C ASP A 22 2.74 7.45 9.73
N LEU A 23 1.68 7.87 10.43
CA LEU A 23 0.32 7.80 9.92
C LEU A 23 0.16 8.55 8.60
N HIS A 24 0.72 9.76 8.49
CA HIS A 24 0.69 10.51 7.23
C HIS A 24 1.38 9.75 6.09
N ARG A 25 2.53 9.10 6.34
CA ARG A 25 3.22 8.27 5.34
C ARG A 25 2.39 7.08 4.91
N TRP A 26 1.65 6.46 5.83
CA TRP A 26 0.66 5.43 5.51
C TRP A 26 -0.42 5.97 4.57
N LEU A 27 -1.07 7.07 4.96
CA LEU A 27 -2.20 7.64 4.20
C LEU A 27 -1.80 8.20 2.83
N THR A 28 -0.56 8.64 2.67
CA THR A 28 -0.05 9.17 1.40
C THR A 28 0.63 8.11 0.53
N GLY A 29 0.61 6.84 0.93
CA GLY A 29 1.22 5.76 0.16
C GLY A 29 2.75 5.76 0.19
N GLY A 30 3.37 6.43 1.17
CA GLY A 30 4.81 6.40 1.41
C GLY A 30 5.34 5.01 1.81
N TYR A 31 4.44 4.10 2.21
CA TYR A 31 4.73 2.68 2.50
C TYR A 31 4.25 1.71 1.40
N ARG A 32 4.12 2.18 0.15
CA ARG A 32 3.78 1.31 -0.97
C ARG A 32 4.99 0.48 -1.44
N VAL A 33 4.74 -0.78 -1.81
CA VAL A 33 5.72 -1.62 -2.51
C VAL A 33 5.56 -1.37 -4.01
N PRO A 34 6.64 -1.05 -4.75
CA PRO A 34 6.57 -0.97 -6.20
C PRO A 34 6.11 -2.30 -6.81
N ALA A 35 5.19 -2.25 -7.77
CA ALA A 35 4.88 -3.42 -8.58
C ALA A 35 6.10 -3.78 -9.43
N VAL A 36 6.49 -5.04 -9.39
CA VAL A 36 7.39 -5.64 -10.36
C VAL A 36 6.55 -6.58 -11.20
N GLU A 37 6.55 -6.40 -12.52
CA GLU A 37 5.87 -7.35 -13.40
C GLU A 37 6.68 -8.64 -13.38
N SER A 38 6.19 -9.65 -12.66
CA SER A 38 6.72 -11.01 -12.76
C SER A 38 6.05 -11.75 -13.91
N GLU A 39 6.72 -12.77 -14.47
CA GLU A 39 6.12 -13.59 -15.53
C GLU A 39 4.82 -14.26 -15.07
N ASP A 40 4.68 -14.54 -13.77
CA ASP A 40 3.46 -15.04 -13.12
C ASP A 40 2.33 -13.99 -13.02
N ASP A 41 2.62 -12.69 -13.11
CA ASP A 41 1.59 -11.64 -13.05
C ASP A 41 0.83 -11.50 -14.39
N ARG A 42 1.41 -11.95 -15.51
CA ARG A 42 0.77 -11.88 -16.83
C ARG A 42 -0.43 -12.81 -16.98
N ASP A 43 -0.53 -13.85 -16.15
CA ASP A 43 -1.65 -14.78 -16.17
C ASP A 43 -2.81 -14.33 -15.26
N ARG A 44 -2.60 -13.41 -14.31
CA ARG A 44 -3.67 -12.91 -13.41
C ARG A 44 -4.61 -11.91 -14.07
N ASP A 45 -4.18 -11.27 -15.15
CA ASP A 45 -4.98 -10.29 -15.90
C ASP A 45 -5.82 -10.93 -17.03
N ARG A 46 -5.64 -12.24 -17.31
CA ARG A 46 -6.32 -12.94 -18.42
C ARG A 46 -7.65 -13.61 -18.04
N ASP A 47 -8.00 -13.66 -16.76
CA ASP A 47 -9.18 -14.39 -16.27
C ASP A 47 -10.35 -13.48 -15.83
N GLY A 48 -10.42 -12.24 -16.33
CA GLY A 48 -11.37 -11.22 -15.85
C GLY A 48 -12.10 -10.39 -16.89
N LEU A 49 -12.20 -10.84 -18.15
CA LEU A 49 -13.10 -10.24 -19.14
C LEU A 49 -13.94 -11.34 -19.80
N ASP A 50 -14.98 -11.72 -19.07
CA ASP A 50 -16.21 -12.28 -19.59
C ASP A 50 -16.67 -11.54 -20.86
N GLU A 51 -16.54 -12.25 -21.98
CA GLU A 51 -17.14 -11.92 -23.26
C GLU A 51 -18.66 -11.91 -23.12
N ALA A 52 -19.26 -10.72 -23.09
CA ALA A 52 -20.69 -10.57 -23.37
C ALA A 52 -20.87 -10.50 -24.90
N PRO A 53 -21.52 -11.50 -25.55
CA PRO A 53 -21.85 -11.37 -26.96
C PRO A 53 -22.98 -10.36 -27.08
N ASN A 54 -22.65 -9.12 -27.44
CA ASN A 54 -23.70 -8.17 -27.78
C ASN A 54 -24.30 -8.52 -29.14
N ALA A 55 -25.40 -9.27 -29.11
CA ALA A 55 -26.30 -9.47 -30.22
C ALA A 55 -26.94 -8.13 -30.59
N GLN A 56 -26.53 -7.53 -31.71
CA GLN A 56 -27.24 -6.43 -32.36
C GLN A 56 -26.84 -6.31 -33.85
N LYS A 57 -27.51 -7.09 -34.70
CA LYS A 57 -28.41 -6.61 -35.78
C LYS A 57 -28.98 -7.77 -36.58
#